data_AF-A0A9P5BXV8-F1
#
_entry.id   AF-A0A9P5BXV8-F1
#
_cell.length_a   1.000
_cell.length_b   1.000
_cell.length_c   1.000
_cell.angle_alpha   90.00
_cell.angle_beta   90.00
_cell.angle_gamma   90.00
#
_symmetry.space_group_name_H-M   'P 1'
#
loop_
_entity.id
_entity.type
_entity.pdbx_description
1 polymer ?
#
loop_
_entity_poly.entity_id
_entity_poly.type
_entity_poly.pdbx_seq_one_letter_code
_entity_poly.pdbx_strand_id
1 'polypeptide(L)'
;MSQIVPSMSLFRALTAPRAAAYRCAARYSTAAPSTASSSARAADLAAVEAVTESDSAQPGAEDPLRPAHANPPSKSKILKDAAKARKTVPFTPATEPQMPLSPPRYHVSRSANKNLPIYTDFKRGGNLHLTTVRKITGDLQALRDELRAWLSKKDEDVKINTLTQQVIVKGHHKEKIEEFLKGRGF
;
A
#
# COMPACT_ATOMS: atom_id res chain seq x y z
N MET A 1 -35.18 10.49 60.20
CA MET A 1 -35.85 11.44 59.28
C MET A 1 -34.91 11.71 58.11
N SER A 2 -34.72 10.73 57.21
CA SER A 2 -35.25 10.72 55.83
C SER A 2 -35.44 12.10 55.21
N GLN A 3 -34.63 12.43 54.19
CA GLN A 3 -35.07 13.16 53.00
C GLN A 3 -34.35 12.59 51.79
N ILE A 4 -35.13 11.87 50.98
CA ILE A 4 -34.81 11.27 49.69
C ILE A 4 -35.28 12.29 48.65
N VAL A 5 -34.38 12.78 47.79
CA VAL A 5 -34.77 13.63 46.65
C VAL A 5 -34.80 12.76 45.39
N PRO A 6 -35.92 12.70 44.65
CA PRO A 6 -36.06 11.84 43.49
C PRO A 6 -35.50 12.45 42.19
N SER A 7 -34.80 11.60 41.44
CA SER A 7 -34.93 11.33 40.00
C SER A 7 -35.61 12.41 39.13
N MET A 8 -34.84 13.00 38.22
CA MET A 8 -35.33 13.57 36.97
C MET A 8 -34.47 13.09 35.81
N SER A 9 -34.82 11.90 35.30
CA SER A 9 -34.33 11.36 34.03
C SER A 9 -34.95 12.14 32.87
N LEU A 10 -34.19 13.07 32.29
CA LEU A 10 -34.56 13.70 31.03
C LEU A 10 -34.36 12.71 29.88
N PHE A 11 -35.45 12.03 29.51
CA PHE A 11 -35.55 11.22 28.31
C PHE A 11 -35.23 12.07 27.08
N ARG A 12 -34.04 11.84 26.50
CA ARG A 12 -33.64 12.40 25.21
C ARG A 12 -34.41 11.68 24.10
N ALA A 13 -35.29 12.42 23.44
CA ALA A 13 -36.09 11.94 22.32
C ALA A 13 -35.20 11.33 21.21
N LEU A 14 -35.53 10.09 20.82
CA LEU A 14 -34.98 9.39 19.67
C LEU A 14 -35.50 10.07 18.40
N THR A 15 -34.64 10.85 17.73
CA THR A 15 -34.89 11.31 16.37
C THR A 15 -34.79 10.12 15.41
N ALA A 16 -35.84 9.89 14.62
CA ALA A 16 -35.92 8.81 13.64
C ALA A 16 -34.91 8.96 12.50
N PRO A 17 -34.46 7.85 11.88
CA PRO A 17 -33.58 7.89 10.71
C PRO A 17 -34.35 8.33 9.46
N ARG A 18 -33.82 9.35 8.79
CA ARG A 18 -34.29 9.84 7.48
C ARG A 18 -34.02 8.79 6.41
N ALA A 19 -35.08 8.17 5.89
CA ALA A 19 -35.01 7.25 4.76
C ALA A 19 -34.52 8.00 3.51
N ALA A 20 -33.32 7.66 3.03
CA ALA A 20 -32.80 8.10 1.75
C ALA A 20 -33.41 7.21 0.65
N ALA A 21 -34.45 7.70 -0.01
CA ALA A 21 -34.98 7.08 -1.23
C ALA A 21 -34.04 7.40 -2.39
N TYR A 22 -33.11 6.50 -2.70
CA TYR A 22 -32.36 6.54 -3.96
C TYR A 22 -33.31 6.16 -5.10
N ARG A 23 -33.93 7.15 -5.75
CA ARG A 23 -34.67 6.92 -6.99
C ARG A 23 -33.66 6.80 -8.13
N CYS A 24 -33.45 5.57 -8.56
CA CYS A 24 -32.78 5.26 -9.82
C CYS A 24 -33.72 5.63 -10.97
N ALA A 25 -33.33 6.57 -11.82
CA ALA A 25 -34.04 6.86 -13.06
C ALA A 25 -33.06 6.69 -14.23
N ALA A 26 -32.94 5.45 -14.72
CA ALA A 26 -32.41 5.18 -16.04
C ALA A 26 -33.42 5.75 -17.06
N ARG A 27 -33.04 6.83 -17.76
CA ARG A 27 -33.77 7.30 -18.94
C ARG A 27 -32.95 6.95 -20.17
N TYR A 28 -33.23 5.80 -20.75
CA TYR A 28 -32.91 5.51 -22.15
C TYR A 28 -33.87 6.34 -23.00
N SER A 29 -33.35 7.38 -23.64
CA SER A 29 -34.09 8.19 -24.62
C SER A 29 -33.71 7.69 -26.01
N THR A 30 -34.60 6.89 -26.62
CA THR A 30 -34.58 6.63 -28.06
C THR A 30 -35.66 7.50 -28.70
N ALA A 31 -35.22 8.56 -29.37
CA ALA A 31 -36.06 9.32 -30.29
C ALA A 31 -35.15 9.97 -31.32
N ALA A 32 -35.15 9.42 -32.53
CA ALA A 32 -34.68 10.10 -33.72
C ALA A 32 -35.79 11.02 -34.22
N PRO A 33 -35.47 12.28 -34.58
CA PRO A 33 -36.28 13.00 -35.55
C PRO A 33 -35.50 13.30 -36.84
N SER A 34 -36.29 13.17 -37.91
CA SER A 34 -36.03 13.28 -39.33
C SER A 34 -35.79 14.72 -39.82
N THR A 35 -34.93 14.80 -40.85
CA THR A 35 -34.96 15.68 -42.03
C THR A 35 -34.91 17.21 -41.91
N ALA A 36 -33.76 17.72 -42.37
CA ALA A 36 -33.56 18.76 -43.39
C ALA A 36 -33.91 20.23 -43.10
N SER A 37 -32.87 21.04 -42.89
CA SER A 37 -32.64 22.33 -43.57
C SER A 37 -31.27 22.91 -43.14
N SER A 38 -30.61 23.65 -44.02
CA SER A 38 -29.31 24.33 -43.84
C SER A 38 -28.03 23.55 -44.22
N SER A 39 -28.01 23.00 -45.44
CA SER A 39 -26.77 22.69 -46.17
C SER A 39 -26.37 23.90 -47.03
N ALA A 40 -25.69 24.90 -46.44
CA ALA A 40 -25.04 25.96 -47.23
C ALA A 40 -23.86 26.66 -46.53
N ARG A 41 -23.34 26.15 -45.40
CA ARG A 41 -22.22 26.79 -44.67
C ARG A 41 -21.06 25.86 -44.29
N ALA A 42 -21.11 24.58 -44.65
CA ALA A 42 -20.09 23.60 -44.27
C ALA A 42 -19.11 23.21 -45.40
N ALA A 43 -19.21 23.83 -46.58
CA ALA A 43 -18.36 23.51 -47.73
C ALA A 43 -17.11 24.40 -47.86
N ASP A 44 -16.93 25.43 -47.03
CA ASP A 44 -15.88 26.45 -47.22
C ASP A 44 -14.57 26.14 -46.45
N LEU A 45 -14.56 25.17 -45.52
CA LEU A 45 -13.36 24.84 -44.74
C LEU A 45 -12.48 23.73 -45.34
N ALA A 46 -12.90 23.10 -46.45
CA ALA A 46 -12.13 22.05 -47.12
C ALA A 46 -11.10 22.60 -48.14
N ALA A 47 -11.05 23.92 -48.37
CA ALA A 47 -10.17 24.54 -49.38
C ALA A 47 -8.80 25.00 -48.84
N VAL A 48 -8.48 24.76 -47.56
CA VAL A 48 -7.15 25.04 -46.99
C VAL A 48 -6.20 23.82 -47.04
N GLU A 49 -6.67 22.68 -47.55
CA GLU A 49 -5.83 21.52 -47.89
C GLU A 49 -5.27 21.62 -49.32
N ALA A 50 -4.50 22.67 -49.60
CA ALA A 50 -3.60 22.67 -50.75
C ALA A 50 -2.63 23.84 -50.62
N VAL A 51 -1.38 23.57 -50.23
CA VAL A 51 -0.17 24.18 -50.79
C VAL A 51 1.07 23.67 -50.01
N THR A 52 2.07 23.25 -50.79
CA THR A 52 3.44 22.81 -50.49
C THR A 52 3.67 21.37 -50.02
N GLU A 53 3.66 20.47 -51.01
CA GLU A 53 4.75 19.53 -51.24
C GLU A 53 6.13 20.23 -51.19
N SER A 54 7.07 19.65 -50.44
CA SER A 54 8.53 19.70 -50.65
C SER A 54 9.13 18.67 -49.69
N ASP A 55 9.41 17.46 -50.17
CA ASP A 55 10.74 17.05 -50.66
C ASP A 55 11.83 17.13 -49.59
N SER A 56 12.08 16.00 -48.93
CA SER A 56 13.40 15.60 -48.42
C SER A 56 13.35 14.14 -48.01
N ALA A 57 13.67 13.28 -48.98
CA ALA A 57 14.05 11.90 -48.72
C ALA A 57 15.46 11.86 -48.13
N GLN A 58 15.61 11.35 -46.91
CA GLN A 58 16.87 10.72 -46.49
C GLN A 58 16.58 9.29 -45.99
N PRO A 59 17.27 8.28 -46.55
CA PRO A 59 17.10 6.88 -46.16
C PRO A 59 17.73 6.59 -44.80
N GLY A 60 17.14 5.61 -44.11
CA GLY A 60 17.49 5.22 -42.75
C GLY A 60 18.94 4.77 -42.62
N ALA A 61 19.65 5.40 -41.68
CA ALA A 61 20.89 4.90 -41.13
C ALA A 61 20.57 3.66 -40.28
N GLU A 62 21.12 2.53 -40.71
CA GLU A 62 21.35 1.34 -39.91
C GLU A 62 22.13 1.73 -38.64
N ASP A 63 21.61 1.35 -37.47
CA ASP A 63 22.34 1.41 -36.20
C ASP A 63 22.91 0.00 -35.93
N PRO A 64 24.22 -0.24 -36.13
CA PRO A 64 24.88 -1.44 -35.69
C PRO A 64 25.03 -1.40 -34.17
N LEU A 65 25.05 -2.57 -33.53
CA LEU A 65 25.27 -2.81 -32.09
C LEU A 65 24.01 -3.03 -31.22
N ARG A 66 23.13 -3.93 -31.67
CA ARG A 66 22.38 -4.78 -30.73
C ARG A 66 23.08 -6.15 -30.61
N PRO A 67 23.82 -6.45 -29.54
CA PRO A 67 24.30 -7.80 -29.32
C PRO A 67 23.10 -8.72 -29.03
N ALA A 68 22.80 -9.58 -30.00
CA ALA A 68 21.93 -10.73 -29.84
C ALA A 68 22.57 -11.69 -28.82
N HIS A 69 21.99 -11.83 -27.64
CA HIS A 69 22.32 -12.95 -26.75
C HIS A 69 21.26 -14.02 -26.90
N ALA A 70 21.62 -15.02 -27.69
CA ALA A 70 20.92 -16.28 -27.85
C ALA A 70 20.90 -17.04 -26.51
N ASN A 71 19.76 -17.66 -26.20
CA ASN A 71 19.67 -18.68 -25.16
C ASN A 71 20.41 -19.95 -25.63
N PRO A 72 21.33 -20.53 -24.84
CA PRO A 72 21.78 -21.89 -25.06
C PRO A 72 20.89 -22.92 -24.30
N PRO A 73 20.58 -24.08 -24.91
CA PRO A 73 19.79 -25.13 -24.28
C PRO A 73 20.63 -26.04 -23.35
N SER A 74 19.97 -26.50 -22.29
CA SER A 74 20.05 -27.79 -21.60
C SER A 74 21.36 -28.62 -21.65
N LYS A 75 21.90 -28.98 -20.48
CA LYS A 75 22.15 -30.38 -20.08
C LYS A 75 22.57 -30.52 -18.62
N SER A 76 22.36 -31.74 -18.14
CA SER A 76 22.15 -32.18 -16.77
C SER A 76 23.41 -32.79 -16.12
N LYS A 77 23.27 -32.99 -14.80
CA LYS A 77 24.00 -33.91 -13.90
C LYS A 77 25.36 -33.43 -13.39
N ILE A 78 25.50 -33.41 -12.05
CA ILE A 78 26.30 -34.38 -11.29
C ILE A 78 26.00 -34.18 -9.78
N LEU A 79 25.50 -35.24 -9.16
CA LEU A 79 25.49 -35.45 -7.70
C LEU A 79 26.94 -35.56 -7.21
N LYS A 80 27.25 -35.01 -6.03
CA LYS A 80 28.16 -35.64 -5.07
C LYS A 80 28.09 -34.99 -3.70
N ASP A 81 27.74 -35.83 -2.74
CA ASP A 81 27.88 -35.72 -1.30
C ASP A 81 29.06 -34.90 -0.79
N ALA A 82 28.77 -34.07 0.20
CA ALA A 82 29.69 -33.81 1.32
C ALA A 82 28.87 -33.46 2.56
N ALA A 83 28.37 -34.50 3.22
CA ALA A 83 27.94 -34.43 4.61
C ALA A 83 29.14 -34.03 5.49
N LYS A 84 29.34 -32.72 5.70
CA LYS A 84 30.28 -32.21 6.69
C LYS A 84 29.53 -32.00 7.99
N ALA A 85 29.61 -33.00 8.86
CA ALA A 85 29.22 -32.94 10.26
C ALA A 85 29.73 -31.65 10.89
N ARG A 86 28.82 -30.71 11.15
CA ARG A 86 29.12 -29.51 11.93
C ARG A 86 28.89 -29.87 13.39
N LYS A 87 29.98 -29.86 14.14
CA LYS A 87 30.02 -30.02 15.60
C LYS A 87 28.99 -29.09 16.24
N THR A 88 28.08 -29.68 17.00
CA THR A 88 27.16 -28.98 17.89
C THR A 88 27.97 -28.36 19.02
N VAL A 89 28.32 -27.08 18.89
CA VAL A 89 28.67 -26.26 20.05
C VAL A 89 27.35 -25.74 20.63
N PRO A 90 27.03 -26.00 21.91
CA PRO A 90 25.87 -25.38 22.51
C PRO A 90 26.12 -23.87 22.62
N PHE A 91 25.53 -23.13 21.70
CA PHE A 91 25.44 -21.67 21.77
C PHE A 91 24.54 -21.34 22.96
N THR A 92 25.15 -21.06 24.11
CA THR A 92 24.51 -20.35 25.20
C THR A 92 24.61 -18.86 24.86
N PRO A 93 23.51 -18.17 24.45
CA PRO A 93 23.56 -16.72 24.43
C PRO A 93 23.74 -16.27 25.89
N ALA A 94 24.86 -15.61 26.15
CA ALA A 94 25.06 -14.87 27.39
C ALA A 94 23.98 -13.79 27.46
N THR A 95 22.91 -14.10 28.19
CA THR A 95 21.89 -13.15 28.61
C THR A 95 22.55 -12.15 29.56
N GLU A 96 22.94 -10.99 29.04
CA GLU A 96 23.22 -9.84 29.89
C GLU A 96 21.95 -9.54 30.70
N PRO A 97 22.05 -9.39 32.03
CA PRO A 97 20.94 -8.98 32.88
C PRO A 97 20.72 -7.47 32.67
N GLN A 98 20.10 -7.12 31.55
CA GLN A 98 19.45 -5.85 31.37
C GLN A 98 18.35 -5.78 32.43
N MET A 99 18.44 -4.80 33.33
CA MET A 99 17.42 -4.47 34.33
C MET A 99 16.03 -4.62 33.70
N PRO A 100 15.06 -5.29 34.34
CA PRO A 100 13.85 -5.77 33.65
C PRO A 100 12.95 -4.59 33.29
N LEU A 101 13.26 -3.94 32.17
CA LEU A 101 12.32 -3.13 31.42
C LEU A 101 11.18 -4.09 31.07
N SER A 102 9.98 -3.76 31.54
CA SER A 102 8.80 -4.57 31.28
C SER A 102 8.78 -4.93 29.79
N PRO A 103 8.67 -6.22 29.46
CA PRO A 103 8.69 -6.64 28.07
C PRO A 103 7.57 -5.91 27.32
N PRO A 104 7.80 -5.47 26.07
CA PRO A 104 6.78 -4.81 25.29
C PRO A 104 5.53 -5.70 25.21
N ARG A 105 4.35 -5.09 25.24
CA ARG A 105 3.05 -5.79 25.16
C ARG A 105 2.78 -6.43 23.79
N TYR A 106 3.73 -6.32 22.88
CA TYR A 106 3.68 -6.83 21.52
C TYR A 106 5.04 -7.37 21.12
N HIS A 107 5.04 -8.24 20.11
CA HIS A 107 6.23 -8.82 19.52
C HIS A 107 6.14 -8.81 18.00
N VAL A 108 7.24 -8.48 17.32
CA VAL A 108 7.32 -8.50 15.85
C VAL A 108 8.22 -9.64 15.43
N SER A 109 7.65 -10.68 14.81
CA SER A 109 8.43 -11.86 14.41
C SER A 109 9.16 -11.65 13.08
N ARG A 110 10.44 -11.99 13.03
CA ARG A 110 11.25 -11.93 11.81
C ARG A 110 10.77 -12.90 10.72
N SER A 111 11.08 -12.58 9.47
CA SER A 111 10.80 -13.48 8.33
C SER A 111 11.67 -14.73 8.38
N ALA A 112 11.41 -15.71 7.49
CA ALA A 112 12.24 -16.91 7.37
C ALA A 112 13.72 -16.56 7.09
N ASN A 113 13.95 -15.46 6.37
CA ASN A 113 15.28 -14.94 6.05
C ASN A 113 15.86 -14.08 7.19
N LYS A 114 15.23 -14.07 8.37
CA LYS A 114 15.62 -13.30 9.56
C LYS A 114 15.61 -11.78 9.35
N ASN A 115 14.83 -11.29 8.39
CA ASN A 115 14.64 -9.86 8.15
C ASN A 115 13.41 -9.33 8.90
N LEU A 116 13.42 -8.04 9.22
CA LEU A 116 12.25 -7.36 9.79
C LEU A 116 11.11 -7.32 8.75
N PRO A 117 9.86 -7.64 9.14
CA PRO A 117 8.72 -7.73 8.24
C PRO A 117 8.12 -6.35 7.91
N ILE A 118 8.95 -5.42 7.41
CA ILE A 118 8.58 -4.06 7.04
C ILE A 118 8.54 -3.96 5.51
N TYR A 119 7.39 -3.55 4.97
CA TYR A 119 7.17 -3.46 3.52
C TYR A 119 6.69 -2.06 3.14
N THR A 120 7.08 -1.60 1.95
CA THR A 120 6.60 -0.34 1.36
C THR A 120 5.62 -0.64 0.23
N ASP A 121 4.40 -0.15 0.36
CA ASP A 121 3.35 -0.28 -0.64
C ASP A 121 3.12 1.06 -1.36
N PHE A 122 2.96 0.98 -2.68
CA PHE A 122 2.65 2.12 -3.54
C PHE A 122 1.24 1.95 -4.09
N LYS A 123 0.39 2.96 -3.89
CA LYS A 123 -1.01 2.98 -4.35
C LYS A 123 -1.28 4.28 -5.11
N ARG A 124 -2.46 4.40 -5.74
CA ARG A 124 -2.88 5.60 -6.50
C ARG A 124 -1.86 6.02 -7.56
N GLY A 125 -1.39 5.05 -8.36
CA GLY A 125 -0.39 5.29 -9.41
C GLY A 125 0.98 5.72 -8.88
N GLY A 126 1.32 5.39 -7.63
CA GLY A 126 2.60 5.74 -7.01
C GLY A 126 2.57 6.98 -6.12
N ASN A 127 1.47 7.74 -6.08
CA ASN A 127 1.38 8.91 -5.19
C ASN A 127 1.21 8.53 -3.71
N LEU A 128 0.39 7.51 -3.43
CA LEU A 128 0.13 7.08 -2.06
C LEU A 128 1.16 6.05 -1.61
N HIS A 129 2.04 6.49 -0.74
CA HIS A 129 3.08 5.69 -0.12
C HIS A 129 2.62 5.19 1.25
N LEU A 130 2.78 3.91 1.51
CA LEU A 130 2.45 3.28 2.79
C LEU A 130 3.61 2.40 3.23
N THR A 131 3.88 2.39 4.53
CA THR A 131 4.82 1.45 5.15
C THR A 131 4.01 0.53 6.06
N THR A 132 4.05 -0.78 5.81
CA THR A 132 3.28 -1.79 6.55
C THR A 132 4.23 -2.66 7.37
N VAL A 133 3.99 -2.76 8.68
CA VAL A 133 4.67 -3.68 9.59
C VAL A 133 3.78 -4.91 9.78
N ARG A 134 4.29 -6.09 9.40
CA ARG A 134 3.55 -7.37 9.46
C ARG A 134 4.05 -8.28 10.58
N LYS A 135 3.38 -9.42 10.74
CA LYS A 135 3.75 -10.50 11.67
C LYS A 135 3.87 -10.05 13.13
N ILE A 136 2.97 -9.17 13.55
CA ILE A 136 2.88 -8.69 14.93
C ILE A 136 2.04 -9.67 15.74
N THR A 137 2.43 -9.90 16.99
CA THR A 137 1.71 -10.71 17.96
C THR A 137 1.51 -9.88 19.23
N GLY A 138 0.36 -9.99 19.89
CA GLY A 138 0.04 -9.20 21.08
C GLY A 138 -0.71 -7.90 20.76
N ASP A 139 -0.44 -6.85 21.54
CA ASP A 139 -1.20 -5.60 21.49
C ASP A 139 -0.75 -4.66 20.36
N LEU A 140 -1.57 -4.57 19.30
CA LEU A 140 -1.34 -3.71 18.14
C LEU A 140 -1.43 -2.21 18.47
N GLN A 141 -2.23 -1.83 19.47
CA GLN A 141 -2.41 -0.42 19.85
C GLN A 141 -1.14 0.14 20.47
N ALA A 142 -0.49 -0.65 21.33
CA ALA A 142 0.80 -0.27 21.92
C ALA A 142 1.86 0.03 20.86
N LEU A 143 2.00 -0.84 19.83
CA LEU A 143 2.93 -0.57 18.73
C LEU A 143 2.52 0.68 17.92
N ARG A 144 1.22 0.88 17.67
CA ARG A 144 0.71 2.05 16.96
C ARG A 144 1.11 3.33 17.68
N ASP A 145 0.88 3.40 18.98
CA ASP A 145 1.10 4.59 19.78
C ASP A 145 2.60 4.88 19.93
N GLU A 146 3.44 3.84 20.06
CA GLU A 146 4.89 3.98 20.05
C GLU A 146 5.42 4.47 18.69
N LEU A 147 4.95 3.91 17.57
CA LEU A 147 5.33 4.37 16.23
C LEU A 147 4.88 5.81 15.98
N ARG A 148 3.69 6.17 16.47
CA ARG A 148 3.17 7.54 16.40
C ARG A 148 4.08 8.51 17.14
N ALA A 149 4.51 8.16 18.34
CA ALA A 149 5.43 8.96 19.14
C ALA A 149 6.81 9.08 18.47
N TRP A 150 7.37 7.96 18.00
CA TRP A 150 8.69 7.92 17.34
C TRP A 150 8.72 8.74 16.04
N LEU A 151 7.67 8.67 15.23
CA LEU A 151 7.59 9.37 13.95
C LEU A 151 6.97 10.77 14.06
N SER A 152 6.49 11.17 15.26
CA SER A 152 5.74 12.41 15.50
C SER A 152 4.58 12.62 14.51
N LYS A 153 3.78 11.56 14.31
CA LYS A 153 2.67 11.53 13.33
C LYS A 153 1.31 11.76 13.99
N LYS A 154 0.31 12.07 13.17
CA LYS A 154 -1.09 12.12 13.59
C LYS A 154 -1.65 10.71 13.75
N ASP A 155 -2.71 10.59 14.55
CA ASP A 155 -3.40 9.31 14.76
C ASP A 155 -3.94 8.72 13.45
N GLU A 156 -4.45 9.59 12.57
CA GLU A 156 -5.03 9.21 11.28
C GLU A 156 -4.02 8.62 10.30
N ASP A 157 -2.73 8.97 10.45
CA ASP A 157 -1.66 8.48 9.57
C ASP A 157 -1.23 7.06 9.92
N VAL A 158 -1.56 6.55 11.11
CA VAL A 158 -1.20 5.21 11.57
C VAL A 158 -2.46 4.39 11.80
N LYS A 159 -2.75 3.48 10.87
CA LYS A 159 -3.93 2.62 10.90
C LYS A 159 -3.58 1.20 11.30
N ILE A 160 -4.41 0.60 12.14
CA ILE A 160 -4.32 -0.82 12.47
C ILE A 160 -5.28 -1.61 11.59
N ASN A 161 -4.81 -2.74 11.07
CA ASN A 161 -5.68 -3.80 10.57
C ASN A 161 -5.68 -4.95 11.58
N THR A 162 -6.78 -5.07 12.34
CA THR A 162 -6.94 -6.07 13.40
C THR A 162 -7.10 -7.48 12.84
N LEU A 163 -7.72 -7.62 11.67
CA LEU A 163 -7.95 -8.91 11.03
C LEU A 163 -6.63 -9.58 10.62
N THR A 164 -5.72 -8.82 10.01
CA THR A 164 -4.43 -9.34 9.55
C THR A 164 -3.26 -9.08 10.51
N GLN A 165 -3.54 -8.42 11.64
CA GLN A 165 -2.56 -8.06 12.68
C GLN A 165 -1.34 -7.31 12.11
N GLN A 166 -1.60 -6.25 11.36
CA GLN A 166 -0.55 -5.40 10.79
C GLN A 166 -0.83 -3.91 11.05
N VAL A 167 0.24 -3.13 11.20
CA VAL A 167 0.17 -1.68 11.37
C VAL A 167 0.62 -1.01 10.07
N ILE A 168 -0.20 -0.09 9.57
CA ILE A 168 0.01 0.63 8.31
C ILE A 168 0.27 2.09 8.64
N VAL A 169 1.44 2.59 8.25
CA VAL A 169 1.86 3.99 8.43
C VAL A 169 1.85 4.68 7.07
N LYS A 170 1.25 5.87 6.99
CA LYS A 170 1.27 6.69 5.77
C LYS A 170 2.64 7.34 5.56
N GLY A 171 3.17 7.19 4.35
CA GLY A 171 4.44 7.74 3.90
C GLY A 171 5.58 6.72 3.90
N HIS A 172 6.77 7.21 3.53
CA HIS A 172 8.01 6.46 3.47
C HIS A 172 8.73 6.50 4.82
N HIS A 173 8.57 5.45 5.62
CA HIS A 173 9.18 5.38 6.97
C HIS A 173 9.91 4.07 7.23
N LYS A 174 10.22 3.30 6.18
CA LYS A 174 10.86 1.99 6.31
C LYS A 174 12.12 2.06 7.18
N GLU A 175 13.03 2.97 6.88
CA GLU A 175 14.32 3.10 7.58
C GLU A 175 14.16 3.47 9.05
N LYS A 176 13.32 4.46 9.34
CA LYS A 176 13.04 4.92 10.71
C LYS A 176 12.39 3.84 11.57
N ILE A 177 11.47 3.07 10.97
CA ILE A 177 10.80 1.94 11.65
C ILE A 177 11.77 0.78 11.83
N GLU A 178 12.66 0.55 10.86
CA GLU A 178 13.69 -0.47 10.95
C GLU A 178 14.67 -0.19 12.09
N GLU A 179 15.11 1.05 12.24
CA GLU A 179 15.95 1.50 13.36
C GLU A 179 15.24 1.34 14.70
N PHE A 180 13.97 1.75 14.79
CA PHE A 180 13.15 1.58 15.98
C PHE A 180 13.04 0.11 16.42
N LEU A 181 12.67 -0.78 15.49
CA LEU A 181 12.50 -2.21 15.82
C LEU A 181 13.83 -2.90 16.14
N LYS A 182 14.93 -2.49 15.50
CA LYS A 182 16.29 -2.96 15.84
C LYS A 182 16.69 -2.51 17.24
N GLY A 183 16.46 -1.24 17.59
CA GLY A 183 16.76 -0.69 18.92
C GLY A 183 15.95 -1.38 20.03
N ARG A 184 14.77 -1.91 19.70
CA ARG A 184 13.94 -2.69 20.62
C ARG A 184 14.33 -4.17 20.72
N GLY A 185 15.17 -4.66 19.81
CA GLY A 185 15.69 -6.04 19.83
C GLY A 185 14.79 -7.10 19.17
N PHE A 186 13.96 -6.71 18.19
CA PHE A 186 13.09 -7.65 17.44
C PHE A 186 13.76 -8.27 16.20
#